data_AF-A0A8S3SF06-F1
#
_entry.id   AF-A0A8S3SF06-F1
#
_cell.length_a   1.000
_cell.length_b   1.000
_cell.length_c   1.000
_cell.angle_alpha   90.00
_cell.angle_beta   90.00
_cell.angle_gamma   90.00
#
_symmetry.space_group_name_H-M   'P 1'
#
loop_
_entity.id
_entity.type
_entity.pdbx_description
1 polymer ?
#
loop_
_entity_poly.entity_id
_entity_poly.type
_entity_poly.pdbx_seq_one_letter_code
_entity_poly.pdbx_strand_id
1 'polypeptide(L)'
;MIDVSLTTNIQDASIYQFPLDLVSDLLQQNLDFITRVAHENIIVALAPLLENNHPTQEICDFFSKHCKNSPRSSIVIELFTPVVTRILKHNTDFGKFPRMRGFVQEYILALNCQNDGFNVVQNFIRCMHGPALVCPHPRVLPNLVAVCLAAVYSSFEDKKLAMQNNTLIQSFDQQEWEKRLRLYVGMLTTMSTFEDWRHILGSLLQPIPFPNDAIVDETFTSKMKDVMHNIASDSHCDVHSTILGIREGKEGWFHLYIPGSIGCDDEGNSGELC
;
A
#
# COMPACT_ATOMS: atom_id res chain seq x y z
N MET A 1 32.88 1.28 6.55
CA MET A 1 32.08 2.46 7.01
C MET A 1 30.81 1.98 7.69
N ILE A 2 29.98 1.20 7.00
CA ILE A 2 28.76 0.59 7.57
C ILE A 2 29.09 -0.23 8.83
N ASP A 3 30.09 -1.11 8.76
CA ASP A 3 30.53 -1.91 9.93
C ASP A 3 31.01 -1.04 11.11
N VAL A 4 31.61 0.12 10.83
CA VAL A 4 32.09 1.06 11.86
C VAL A 4 30.92 1.78 12.51
N SER A 5 29.90 2.17 11.73
CA SER A 5 28.65 2.74 12.27
C SER A 5 27.89 1.75 13.14
N LEU A 6 27.94 0.45 12.82
CA LEU A 6 27.22 -0.60 13.57
C LEU A 6 27.95 -1.06 14.84
N THR A 7 29.28 -0.99 14.87
CA THR A 7 30.11 -1.52 15.98
C THR A 7 30.59 -0.44 16.95
N THR A 8 30.34 0.83 16.66
CA THR A 8 30.68 1.94 17.55
C THR A 8 29.78 1.97 18.79
N ASN A 9 30.37 2.25 19.95
CA ASN A 9 29.65 2.44 21.22
C ASN A 9 28.84 3.74 21.26
N ILE A 10 29.00 4.62 20.26
CA ILE A 10 28.30 5.90 20.19
C ILE A 10 26.98 5.68 19.45
N GLN A 11 25.87 5.68 20.19
CA GLN A 11 24.52 5.56 19.64
C GLN A 11 23.95 6.94 19.30
N ASP A 12 24.48 7.59 18.27
CA ASP A 12 23.96 8.87 17.75
C ASP A 12 23.25 8.63 16.42
N ALA A 13 22.06 9.23 16.23
CA ALA A 13 21.29 9.12 14.99
C ALA A 13 22.10 9.56 13.76
N SER A 14 22.98 10.55 13.91
CA SER A 14 23.86 11.03 12.84
C SER A 14 24.88 9.97 12.37
N ILE A 15 25.30 9.05 13.24
CA ILE A 15 26.29 8.01 12.91
C ILE A 15 25.69 6.93 12.00
N TYR A 16 24.40 6.64 12.17
CA TYR A 16 23.68 5.68 11.34
C TYR A 16 23.06 6.33 10.10
N GLN A 17 22.70 7.61 10.18
CA GLN A 17 22.12 8.36 9.07
C GLN A 17 23.16 8.81 8.04
N PHE A 18 24.35 9.24 8.48
CA PHE A 18 25.40 9.73 7.57
C PHE A 18 25.80 8.74 6.46
N PRO A 19 25.98 7.43 6.73
CA PRO A 19 26.18 6.44 5.67
C PRO A 19 25.04 6.39 4.64
N LEU A 20 23.79 6.54 5.08
CA LEU A 20 22.62 6.54 4.19
C LEU A 20 22.62 7.79 3.31
N ASP A 21 22.95 8.95 3.89
CA ASP A 21 23.03 10.21 3.17
C ASP A 21 24.16 10.18 2.11
N LEU A 22 25.34 9.67 2.48
CA LEU A 22 26.45 9.51 1.54
C LEU A 22 26.08 8.59 0.37
N VAL A 23 25.43 7.45 0.65
CA VAL A 23 24.98 6.55 -0.43
C VAL A 23 23.90 7.22 -1.27
N SER A 24 23.02 8.02 -0.67
CA SER A 24 22.00 8.79 -1.40
C SER A 24 22.64 9.76 -2.40
N ASP A 25 23.66 10.51 -1.97
CA ASP A 25 24.42 11.42 -2.84
C ASP A 25 25.10 10.68 -3.99
N LEU A 26 25.70 9.52 -3.71
CA LEU A 26 26.35 8.68 -4.72
C LEU A 26 25.35 8.12 -5.73
N LEU A 27 24.17 7.70 -5.28
CA LEU A 27 23.10 7.21 -6.15
C LEU A 27 22.61 8.33 -7.07
N GLN A 28 22.37 9.54 -6.56
CA GLN A 28 21.95 10.67 -7.38
C GLN A 28 22.95 10.98 -8.51
N GLN A 29 24.25 10.83 -8.25
CA GLN A 29 25.30 11.15 -9.22
C GLN A 29 25.56 10.05 -10.25
N ASN A 30 25.21 8.79 -9.97
CA ASN A 30 25.69 7.63 -10.75
C ASN A 30 24.60 6.64 -11.20
N LEU A 31 23.32 6.99 -11.10
CA LEU A 31 22.18 6.10 -11.38
C LEU A 31 22.23 5.36 -12.73
N ASP A 32 22.85 5.97 -13.75
CA ASP A 32 22.90 5.42 -15.11
C ASP A 32 24.03 4.39 -15.34
N PHE A 33 25.00 4.31 -14.43
CA PHE A 33 26.21 3.48 -14.59
C PHE A 33 26.26 2.25 -13.67
N ILE A 34 25.28 2.09 -12.78
CA ILE A 34 25.25 0.99 -11.81
C ILE A 34 24.83 -0.30 -12.50
N THR A 35 25.75 -1.27 -12.59
CA THR A 35 25.46 -2.61 -13.12
C THR A 35 24.49 -3.37 -12.20
N ARG A 36 23.78 -4.37 -12.72
CA ARG A 36 22.84 -5.19 -11.92
C ARG A 36 23.50 -5.86 -10.71
N VAL A 37 24.73 -6.35 -10.87
CA VAL A 37 25.48 -6.98 -9.76
C VAL A 37 25.85 -5.94 -8.71
N ALA A 38 26.32 -4.76 -9.12
CA ALA A 38 26.58 -3.66 -8.19
C ALA A 38 25.30 -3.20 -7.48
N HIS A 39 24.16 -3.22 -8.18
CA HIS A 39 22.87 -2.84 -7.63
C HIS A 39 22.45 -3.71 -6.45
N GLU A 40 22.59 -5.04 -6.57
CA GLU A 40 22.25 -5.97 -5.50
C GLU A 40 23.24 -5.89 -4.33
N ASN A 41 24.55 -5.76 -4.63
CA ASN A 41 25.58 -5.59 -3.60
C ASN A 41 25.37 -4.32 -2.77
N ILE A 42 24.92 -3.21 -3.37
CA ILE A 42 24.59 -1.99 -2.64
C ILE A 42 23.43 -2.24 -1.68
N ILE A 43 22.37 -2.95 -2.11
CA ILE A 43 21.22 -3.25 -1.25
C ILE A 43 21.65 -4.10 -0.04
N VAL A 44 22.41 -5.17 -0.29
CA VAL A 44 22.92 -6.05 0.77
C VAL A 44 23.79 -5.28 1.76
N ALA A 45 24.64 -4.38 1.27
CA ALA A 45 25.48 -3.55 2.13
C ALA A 45 24.66 -2.58 3.00
N LEU A 46 23.56 -2.03 2.47
CA LEU A 46 22.70 -1.09 3.19
C LEU A 46 21.78 -1.75 4.23
N ALA A 47 21.41 -3.02 4.04
CA ALA A 47 20.40 -3.69 4.85
C ALA A 47 20.60 -3.56 6.38
N PRO A 48 21.81 -3.74 6.94
CA PRO A 48 22.03 -3.62 8.39
C PRO A 48 21.73 -2.22 8.95
N LEU A 49 21.93 -1.15 8.17
CA LEU A 49 21.63 0.22 8.60
C LEU A 49 20.13 0.49 8.66
N LEU A 50 19.37 -0.19 7.80
CA LEU A 50 17.93 0.01 7.64
C LEU A 50 17.10 -0.79 8.66
N GLU A 51 17.73 -1.69 9.42
CA GLU A 51 17.09 -2.33 10.58
C GLU A 51 16.66 -1.28 11.61
N ASN A 52 17.46 -0.21 11.76
CA ASN A 52 17.27 0.83 12.79
C ASN A 52 16.95 2.22 12.23
N ASN A 53 17.00 2.42 10.90
CA ASN A 53 16.78 3.74 10.28
C ASN A 53 15.79 3.65 9.12
N HIS A 54 15.15 4.78 8.82
CA HIS A 54 14.32 4.87 7.61
C HIS A 54 15.21 5.14 6.39
N PRO A 55 14.92 4.53 5.23
CA PRO A 55 15.61 4.88 4.00
C PRO A 55 15.31 6.33 3.61
N THR A 56 16.30 6.99 3.00
CA THR A 56 16.13 8.31 2.36
C THR A 56 15.23 8.19 1.13
N GLN A 57 14.84 9.33 0.56
CA GLN A 57 14.01 9.38 -0.65
C GLN A 57 14.70 8.71 -1.86
N GLU A 58 16.01 8.92 -2.01
CA GLU A 58 16.86 8.38 -3.07
C GLU A 58 16.99 6.86 -2.94
N ILE A 59 17.19 6.37 -1.71
CA ILE A 59 17.24 4.93 -1.42
C ILE A 59 15.88 4.29 -1.70
N CYS A 60 14.77 4.97 -1.37
CA CYS A 60 13.42 4.48 -1.70
C CYS A 60 13.23 4.33 -3.22
N ASP A 61 13.66 5.30 -4.02
CA ASP A 61 13.57 5.21 -5.49
C ASP A 61 14.45 4.07 -6.04
N PHE A 62 15.65 3.92 -5.49
CA PHE A 62 16.57 2.84 -5.85
C PHE A 62 15.99 1.46 -5.55
N PHE A 63 15.38 1.29 -4.38
CA PHE A 63 14.72 0.03 -4.02
C PHE A 63 13.44 -0.21 -4.84
N SER A 64 12.67 0.84 -5.12
CA SER A 64 11.50 0.77 -6.01
C SER A 64 11.89 0.24 -7.40
N LYS A 65 13.01 0.70 -7.95
CA LYS A 65 13.56 0.22 -9.22
C LYS A 65 13.93 -1.27 -9.16
N HIS A 66 14.48 -1.75 -8.03
CA HIS A 66 14.74 -3.17 -7.84
C HIS A 66 13.46 -4.00 -7.83
N CYS A 67 12.43 -3.58 -7.09
CA CYS A 67 11.13 -4.26 -7.05
C CYS A 67 10.51 -4.40 -8.43
N LYS A 68 10.60 -3.36 -9.27
CA LYS A 68 10.09 -3.40 -10.67
C LYS A 68 10.86 -4.35 -11.57
N ASN A 69 12.19 -4.28 -11.51
CA ASN A 69 13.07 -5.00 -12.45
C ASN A 69 13.29 -6.46 -12.06
N SER A 70 13.25 -6.77 -10.77
CA SER A 70 13.54 -8.09 -10.21
C SER A 70 12.52 -8.47 -9.12
N PRO A 71 11.21 -8.49 -9.40
CA PRO A 71 10.17 -8.65 -8.38
C PRO A 71 10.25 -9.99 -7.63
N ARG A 72 10.77 -11.03 -8.27
CA ARG A 72 10.96 -12.38 -7.70
C ARG A 72 12.33 -12.61 -7.04
N SER A 73 13.13 -11.56 -6.85
CA SER A 73 14.42 -11.64 -6.17
C SER A 73 14.24 -12.00 -4.69
N SER A 74 15.15 -12.80 -4.13
CA SER A 74 15.16 -13.10 -2.69
C SER A 74 15.34 -11.85 -1.84
N ILE A 75 16.01 -10.82 -2.37
CA ILE A 75 16.19 -9.50 -1.73
C ILE A 75 14.84 -8.88 -1.33
N VAL A 76 13.81 -9.05 -2.17
CA VAL A 76 12.46 -8.50 -1.88
C VAL A 76 11.94 -9.09 -0.57
N ILE A 77 12.00 -10.41 -0.42
CA ILE A 77 11.45 -11.07 0.76
C ILE A 77 12.40 -10.93 1.97
N GLU A 78 13.69 -11.16 1.78
CA GLU A 78 14.65 -11.27 2.87
C GLU A 78 15.12 -9.92 3.42
N LEU A 79 15.29 -8.92 2.55
CA LEU A 79 15.89 -7.63 2.94
C LEU A 79 14.87 -6.49 2.96
N PHE A 80 13.91 -6.44 2.03
CA PHE A 80 12.93 -5.34 2.02
C PHE A 80 11.78 -5.54 3.02
N THR A 81 11.41 -6.78 3.36
CA THR A 81 10.32 -7.02 4.33
C THR A 81 10.56 -6.36 5.69
N PRO A 82 11.73 -6.47 6.34
CA PRO A 82 12.01 -5.77 7.59
C PRO A 82 11.95 -4.24 7.45
N VAL A 83 12.48 -3.71 6.34
CA VAL A 83 12.50 -2.26 6.05
C VAL A 83 11.08 -1.72 5.89
N VAL A 84 10.24 -2.39 5.10
CA VAL A 84 8.84 -2.01 4.89
C VAL A 84 8.03 -2.17 6.18
N THR A 85 8.26 -3.24 6.94
CA THR A 85 7.65 -3.43 8.27
C THR A 85 7.97 -2.26 9.18
N ARG A 86 9.23 -1.82 9.21
CA ARG A 86 9.68 -0.66 9.99
C ARG A 86 8.99 0.63 9.54
N ILE A 87 8.97 0.89 8.23
CA ILE A 87 8.28 2.06 7.65
C ILE A 87 6.82 2.09 8.09
N LEU A 88 6.10 0.98 7.97
CA LEU A 88 4.68 0.90 8.32
C LEU A 88 4.43 1.07 9.83
N LYS A 89 5.35 0.62 10.69
CA LYS A 89 5.21 0.75 12.15
C LYS A 89 5.65 2.12 12.66
N HIS A 90 6.76 2.66 12.19
CA HIS A 90 7.43 3.79 12.85
C HIS A 90 7.33 5.11 12.09
N ASN A 91 6.80 5.15 10.87
CA ASN A 91 6.58 6.41 10.17
C ASN A 91 5.27 7.08 10.62
N THR A 92 5.40 8.19 11.34
CA THR A 92 4.27 8.97 11.85
C THR A 92 3.64 9.90 10.82
N ASP A 93 4.41 10.30 9.79
CA ASP A 93 4.08 11.29 8.77
C ASP A 93 4.08 10.66 7.37
N PHE A 94 3.67 9.38 7.27
CA PHE A 94 3.80 8.57 6.07
C PHE A 94 3.19 9.21 4.80
N GLY A 95 2.13 10.01 4.95
CA GLY A 95 1.52 10.79 3.86
C GLY A 95 2.46 11.82 3.22
N LYS A 96 3.40 12.41 3.98
CA LYS A 96 4.33 13.46 3.53
C LYS A 96 5.51 12.95 2.72
N PHE A 97 5.75 11.64 2.68
CA PHE A 97 6.91 11.03 2.04
C PHE A 97 6.51 10.18 0.81
N PRO A 98 6.24 10.82 -0.35
CA PRO A 98 5.69 10.14 -1.51
C PRO A 98 6.58 9.02 -2.07
N ARG A 99 7.92 9.17 -2.09
CA ARG A 99 8.80 8.10 -2.60
C ARG A 99 8.89 6.92 -1.65
N MET A 100 8.79 7.16 -0.35
CA MET A 100 8.71 6.07 0.63
C MET A 100 7.42 5.28 0.46
N ARG A 101 6.29 5.98 0.27
CA ARG A 101 5.02 5.33 -0.06
C ARG A 101 5.08 4.59 -1.39
N GLY A 102 5.72 5.19 -2.41
CA GLY A 102 6.00 4.55 -3.69
C GLY A 102 6.80 3.26 -3.52
N PHE A 103 7.86 3.27 -2.73
CA PHE A 103 8.63 2.06 -2.43
C PHE A 103 7.77 0.96 -1.81
N VAL A 104 6.93 1.28 -0.82
CA VAL A 104 6.02 0.29 -0.22
C VAL A 104 5.03 -0.25 -1.27
N GLN A 105 4.51 0.59 -2.16
CA GLN A 105 3.64 0.16 -3.27
C GLN A 105 4.34 -0.83 -4.20
N GLU A 106 5.57 -0.52 -4.63
CA GLU A 106 6.35 -1.38 -5.53
C GLU A 106 6.78 -2.68 -4.86
N TYR A 107 7.11 -2.64 -3.57
CA TYR A 107 7.35 -3.84 -2.77
C TYR A 107 6.11 -4.74 -2.72
N ILE A 108 4.92 -4.19 -2.48
CA ILE A 108 3.67 -4.97 -2.47
C ILE A 108 3.38 -5.57 -3.85
N LEU A 109 3.62 -4.84 -4.93
CA LEU A 109 3.52 -5.37 -6.29
C LEU A 109 4.50 -6.54 -6.51
N ALA A 110 5.75 -6.39 -6.06
CA ALA A 110 6.74 -7.45 -6.12
C ALA A 110 6.37 -8.69 -5.29
N LEU A 111 5.75 -8.51 -4.11
CA LEU A 111 5.16 -9.61 -3.35
C LEU A 111 4.04 -10.32 -4.13
N ASN A 112 3.20 -9.57 -4.82
CA ASN A 112 2.13 -10.14 -5.64
C ASN A 112 2.65 -10.89 -6.89
N CYS A 113 3.91 -10.66 -7.29
CA CYS A 113 4.56 -11.41 -8.37
C CYS A 113 5.15 -12.75 -7.93
N GLN A 114 5.20 -13.05 -6.62
CA GLN A 114 5.69 -14.34 -6.11
C GLN A 114 4.78 -15.50 -6.57
N ASN A 115 5.24 -16.74 -6.40
CA ASN A 115 4.54 -17.92 -6.91
C ASN A 115 3.10 -18.06 -6.38
N ASP A 116 2.87 -17.72 -5.10
CA ASP A 116 1.55 -17.76 -4.45
C ASP A 116 0.74 -16.46 -4.66
N GLY A 117 1.26 -15.51 -5.43
CA GLY A 117 0.61 -14.27 -5.83
C GLY A 117 0.02 -13.50 -4.66
N PHE A 118 -1.28 -13.20 -4.75
CA PHE A 118 -1.99 -12.40 -3.74
C PHE A 118 -1.97 -13.03 -2.34
N ASN A 119 -1.88 -14.36 -2.22
CA ASN A 119 -1.80 -15.02 -0.91
C ASN A 119 -0.55 -14.57 -0.13
N VAL A 120 0.55 -14.26 -0.80
CA VAL A 120 1.77 -13.72 -0.16
C VAL A 120 1.49 -12.35 0.44
N VAL A 121 0.75 -11.50 -0.27
CA VAL A 121 0.35 -10.17 0.21
C VAL A 121 -0.61 -10.28 1.40
N GLN A 122 -1.57 -11.21 1.34
CA GLN A 122 -2.47 -11.45 2.48
C GLN A 122 -1.72 -11.94 3.71
N ASN A 123 -0.76 -12.86 3.53
CA ASN A 123 0.10 -13.33 4.61
C ASN A 123 0.95 -12.20 5.19
N PHE A 124 1.49 -11.32 4.35
CA PHE A 124 2.18 -10.12 4.81
C PHE A 124 1.26 -9.23 5.67
N ILE A 125 0.03 -8.95 5.24
CA ILE A 125 -0.93 -8.16 6.02
C ILE A 125 -1.26 -8.84 7.36
N ARG A 126 -1.49 -10.16 7.38
CA ARG A 126 -1.70 -10.94 8.61
C ARG A 126 -0.50 -10.85 9.56
N CYS A 127 0.73 -10.94 9.03
CA CYS A 127 1.94 -10.75 9.83
C CYS A 127 2.07 -9.32 10.38
N MET A 128 1.66 -8.32 9.60
CA MET A 128 1.66 -6.91 10.01
C MET A 128 0.61 -6.59 11.06
N HIS A 129 -0.57 -7.23 10.97
CA HIS A 129 -1.59 -7.24 12.01
C HIS A 129 -1.04 -7.81 13.31
N GLY A 130 -0.29 -8.90 13.20
CA GLY A 130 0.24 -9.64 14.35
C GLY A 130 -0.69 -10.78 14.75
N PRO A 131 -0.20 -11.71 15.59
CA PRO A 131 -1.00 -12.83 16.07
C PRO A 131 -2.21 -12.31 16.84
N ALA A 132 -3.34 -13.03 16.78
CA ALA A 132 -4.65 -12.63 17.33
C ALA A 132 -4.69 -12.29 18.85
N LEU A 133 -3.57 -12.45 19.57
CA LEU A 133 -3.42 -12.14 21.00
C LEU A 133 -2.58 -10.88 21.28
N VAL A 134 -1.94 -10.29 20.26
CA VAL A 134 -1.11 -9.08 20.40
C VAL A 134 -1.81 -7.96 19.66
N CYS A 135 -2.07 -6.84 20.35
CA CYS A 135 -2.69 -5.68 19.72
C CYS A 135 -1.87 -5.24 18.49
N PRO A 136 -2.49 -5.04 17.32
CA PRO A 136 -1.80 -4.56 16.14
C PRO A 136 -1.16 -3.20 16.41
N HIS A 137 0.01 -2.98 15.81
CA HIS A 137 0.69 -1.69 15.98
C HIS A 137 -0.18 -0.56 15.39
N PRO A 138 -0.50 0.51 16.14
CA PRO A 138 -1.56 1.47 15.80
C PRO A 138 -1.32 2.25 14.50
N ARG A 139 -0.07 2.24 14.00
CA ARG A 139 0.32 2.91 12.74
C ARG A 139 0.18 2.04 11.49
N VAL A 140 0.13 0.72 11.66
CA VAL A 140 0.17 -0.22 10.52
C VAL A 140 -1.06 -0.06 9.64
N LEU A 141 -2.26 -0.10 10.21
CA LEU A 141 -3.49 0.04 9.46
C LEU A 141 -3.59 1.41 8.76
N PRO A 142 -3.44 2.57 9.43
CA PRO A 142 -3.44 3.87 8.76
C PRO A 142 -2.43 3.97 7.61
N ASN A 143 -1.22 3.44 7.79
CA ASN A 143 -0.19 3.48 6.77
C ASN A 143 -0.51 2.56 5.58
N LEU A 144 -1.02 1.34 5.82
CA LEU A 144 -1.48 0.44 4.75
C LEU A 144 -2.66 1.02 3.97
N VAL A 145 -3.62 1.65 4.65
CA VAL A 145 -4.74 2.35 3.99
C VAL A 145 -4.19 3.49 3.13
N ALA A 146 -3.27 4.31 3.64
CA ALA A 146 -2.64 5.37 2.86
C ALA A 146 -1.90 4.86 1.62
N VAL A 147 -1.26 3.69 1.68
CA VAL A 147 -0.67 3.01 0.50
C VAL A 147 -1.75 2.69 -0.53
N CYS A 148 -2.85 2.07 -0.10
CA CYS A 148 -3.95 1.65 -0.98
C CYS A 148 -4.64 2.86 -1.63
N LEU A 149 -4.98 3.88 -0.84
CA LEU A 149 -5.61 5.10 -1.35
C LEU A 149 -4.74 5.76 -2.42
N ALA A 150 -3.45 5.99 -2.12
CA ALA A 150 -2.54 6.59 -3.08
C ALA A 150 -2.41 5.75 -4.36
N ALA A 151 -2.40 4.42 -4.25
CA ALA A 151 -2.28 3.54 -5.40
C ALA A 151 -3.52 3.55 -6.29
N VAL A 152 -4.72 3.55 -5.69
CA VAL A 152 -5.98 3.66 -6.42
C VAL A 152 -6.07 5.03 -7.11
N TYR A 153 -5.76 6.13 -6.42
CA TYR A 153 -5.71 7.46 -7.03
C TYR A 153 -4.76 7.50 -8.24
N SER A 154 -3.51 7.09 -8.07
CA SER A 154 -2.55 7.07 -9.18
C SER A 154 -3.05 6.21 -10.34
N SER A 155 -3.68 5.07 -10.06
CA SER A 155 -4.19 4.18 -11.11
C SER A 155 -5.27 4.86 -11.96
N PHE A 156 -6.21 5.59 -11.35
CA PHE A 156 -7.27 6.29 -12.10
C PHE A 156 -6.75 7.54 -12.82
N GLU A 157 -5.79 8.26 -12.23
CA GLU A 157 -5.11 9.36 -12.92
C GLU A 157 -4.33 8.87 -14.14
N ASP A 158 -3.60 7.75 -14.03
CA ASP A 158 -2.86 7.14 -15.15
C ASP A 158 -3.83 6.72 -16.29
N LYS A 159 -4.97 6.10 -15.95
CA LYS A 159 -6.02 5.73 -16.92
C LYS A 159 -6.58 6.96 -17.63
N LYS A 160 -6.88 8.03 -16.88
CA LYS A 160 -7.39 9.29 -17.44
C LYS A 160 -6.40 9.96 -18.38
N LEU A 161 -5.12 10.02 -18.01
CA LEU A 161 -4.05 10.57 -18.84
C LEU A 161 -3.86 9.76 -20.13
N ALA A 162 -3.98 8.44 -20.06
CA ALA A 162 -3.91 7.57 -21.24
C ALA A 162 -5.09 7.80 -22.20
N MET A 163 -6.31 8.04 -21.68
CA MET A 163 -7.51 8.28 -22.49
C MET A 163 -7.53 9.69 -23.12
N GLN A 164 -6.95 10.70 -22.48
CA GLN A 164 -6.91 12.07 -23.00
C GLN A 164 -5.88 12.27 -24.13
N ASN A 165 -4.77 11.54 -24.06
CA ASN A 165 -3.73 11.60 -25.08
C ASN A 165 -4.04 10.58 -26.19
N ASN A 166 -4.84 10.98 -27.19
CA ASN A 166 -5.24 10.20 -28.37
C ASN A 166 -4.06 9.52 -29.13
N THR A 167 -2.81 9.86 -28.84
CA THR A 167 -1.58 9.29 -29.40
C THR A 167 -1.05 8.06 -28.65
N LEU A 168 -1.60 7.66 -27.49
CA LEU A 168 -1.08 6.58 -26.61
C LEU A 168 -2.00 5.35 -26.48
N ILE A 169 -3.03 5.20 -27.33
CA ILE A 169 -3.93 4.04 -27.33
C ILE A 169 -3.16 2.69 -27.44
N GLN A 170 -1.90 2.71 -27.90
CA GLN A 170 -1.05 1.52 -28.00
C GLN A 170 -0.31 1.09 -26.72
N SER A 171 -0.32 1.85 -25.61
CA SER A 171 0.51 1.52 -24.43
C SER A 171 -0.24 1.37 -23.10
N PHE A 172 -1.55 1.61 -23.04
CA PHE A 172 -2.31 1.37 -21.82
C PHE A 172 -2.70 -0.10 -21.71
N ASP A 173 -1.96 -0.83 -20.88
CA ASP A 173 -2.29 -2.21 -20.54
C ASP A 173 -3.44 -2.23 -19.53
N GLN A 174 -4.68 -2.30 -20.05
CA GLN A 174 -5.90 -2.43 -19.26
C GLN A 174 -5.84 -3.63 -18.31
N GLN A 175 -5.24 -4.75 -18.72
CA GLN A 175 -5.18 -5.95 -17.89
C GLN A 175 -4.26 -5.75 -16.70
N GLU A 176 -3.10 -5.11 -16.91
CA GLU A 176 -2.17 -4.78 -15.83
C GLU A 176 -2.74 -3.72 -14.88
N TRP A 177 -3.42 -2.71 -15.42
CA TRP A 177 -4.15 -1.73 -14.62
C TRP A 177 -5.19 -2.39 -13.72
N GLU A 178 -6.03 -3.30 -14.25
CA GLU A 178 -7.03 -4.00 -13.45
C GLU A 178 -6.39 -4.91 -12.39
N LYS A 179 -5.28 -5.59 -12.69
CA LYS A 179 -4.55 -6.40 -11.71
C LYS A 179 -4.05 -5.54 -10.55
N ARG A 180 -3.49 -4.37 -10.86
CA ARG A 180 -3.02 -3.41 -9.85
C ARG A 180 -4.17 -2.91 -8.99
N LEU A 181 -5.30 -2.55 -9.61
CA LEU A 181 -6.49 -2.12 -8.88
C LEU A 181 -7.01 -3.23 -7.95
N ARG A 182 -7.17 -4.45 -8.48
CA ARG A 182 -7.63 -5.62 -7.70
C ARG A 182 -6.71 -5.94 -6.54
N LEU A 183 -5.40 -5.77 -6.69
CA LEU A 183 -4.42 -5.96 -5.61
C LEU A 183 -4.70 -5.02 -4.44
N TYR A 184 -4.74 -3.71 -4.67
CA TYR A 184 -4.88 -2.74 -3.57
C TYR A 184 -6.29 -2.74 -2.96
N VAL A 185 -7.35 -2.94 -3.75
CA VAL A 185 -8.70 -3.13 -3.18
C VAL A 185 -8.76 -4.43 -2.39
N GLY A 186 -8.16 -5.52 -2.89
CA GLY A 186 -8.07 -6.79 -2.15
C GLY A 186 -7.31 -6.67 -0.84
N MET A 187 -6.32 -5.78 -0.74
CA MET A 187 -5.69 -5.47 0.54
C MET A 187 -6.69 -4.85 1.53
N LEU A 188 -7.51 -3.89 1.09
CA LEU A 188 -8.59 -3.33 1.91
C LEU A 188 -9.57 -4.42 2.38
N THR A 189 -9.95 -5.33 1.48
CA THR A 189 -10.79 -6.49 1.82
C THR A 189 -10.12 -7.35 2.89
N THR A 190 -8.84 -7.66 2.75
CA THR A 190 -8.09 -8.44 3.75
C THR A 190 -8.06 -7.72 5.10
N MET A 191 -7.80 -6.41 5.12
CA MET A 191 -7.81 -5.61 6.34
C MET A 191 -9.19 -5.58 7.02
N SER A 192 -10.28 -5.58 6.25
CA SER A 192 -11.64 -5.61 6.78
C SER A 192 -12.04 -6.94 7.44
N THR A 193 -11.27 -8.01 7.26
CA THR A 193 -11.56 -9.29 7.92
C THR A 193 -11.22 -9.27 9.41
N PHE A 194 -10.30 -8.41 9.85
CA PHE A 194 -9.88 -8.29 11.25
C PHE A 194 -10.84 -7.40 12.04
N GLU A 195 -11.51 -7.99 13.03
CA GLU A 195 -12.54 -7.33 13.84
C GLU A 195 -12.05 -6.04 14.50
N ASP A 196 -10.86 -6.07 15.08
CA ASP A 196 -10.22 -4.94 15.75
C ASP A 196 -9.73 -3.84 14.80
N TRP A 197 -9.65 -4.11 13.49
CA TRP A 197 -9.38 -3.08 12.48
C TRP A 197 -10.62 -2.50 11.83
N ARG A 198 -11.77 -3.19 11.83
CA ARG A 198 -12.96 -2.77 11.07
C ARG A 198 -13.42 -1.35 11.38
N HIS A 199 -13.52 -1.01 12.66
CA HIS A 199 -13.93 0.34 13.09
C HIS A 199 -12.99 1.44 12.55
N ILE A 200 -11.68 1.25 12.74
CA ILE A 200 -10.66 2.23 12.32
C ILE A 200 -10.58 2.27 10.79
N LEU A 201 -10.66 1.13 10.11
CA LEU A 201 -10.66 1.03 8.66
C LEU A 201 -11.84 1.80 8.07
N GLY A 202 -13.06 1.55 8.55
CA GLY A 202 -14.25 2.27 8.09
C GLY A 202 -14.12 3.77 8.32
N SER A 203 -13.59 4.19 9.47
CA SER A 203 -13.33 5.60 9.78
C SER A 203 -12.31 6.25 8.84
N LEU A 204 -11.26 5.51 8.45
CA LEU A 204 -10.26 5.99 7.47
C LEU A 204 -10.80 6.05 6.04
N LEU A 205 -11.87 5.31 5.75
CA LEU A 205 -12.58 5.34 4.49
C LEU A 205 -13.73 6.39 4.49
N GLN A 206 -13.74 7.31 5.46
CA GLN A 206 -14.72 8.37 5.58
C GLN A 206 -14.07 9.78 5.58
N PRO A 207 -14.59 10.73 4.76
CA PRO A 207 -15.57 10.53 3.68
C PRO A 207 -14.98 9.63 2.60
N ILE A 208 -15.79 9.13 1.66
CA ILE A 208 -15.32 8.26 0.57
C ILE A 208 -14.06 8.88 -0.06
N PRO A 209 -12.86 8.32 0.19
CA PRO A 209 -11.61 9.01 -0.08
C PRO A 209 -11.06 8.61 -1.45
N PHE A 210 -11.94 8.42 -2.43
CA PHE A 210 -11.59 7.92 -3.77
C PHE A 210 -12.05 8.91 -4.84
N PRO A 211 -11.38 8.94 -6.01
CA PRO A 211 -11.81 9.81 -7.10
C PRO A 211 -13.19 9.40 -7.62
N ASN A 212 -13.97 10.36 -8.13
CA ASN A 212 -15.30 10.09 -8.70
C ASN A 212 -15.25 9.00 -9.80
N ASP A 213 -14.18 9.00 -10.60
CA ASP A 213 -13.96 8.00 -11.66
C ASP A 213 -13.84 6.58 -11.11
N ALA A 214 -13.35 6.40 -9.87
CA ALA A 214 -13.34 5.10 -9.20
C ALA A 214 -14.72 4.70 -8.71
N ILE A 215 -15.49 5.65 -8.17
CA ILE A 215 -16.84 5.40 -7.63
C ILE A 215 -17.81 4.93 -8.73
N VAL A 216 -17.57 5.30 -9.99
CA VAL A 216 -18.37 4.85 -11.15
C VAL A 216 -17.76 3.68 -11.91
N ASP A 217 -16.62 3.16 -11.48
CA ASP A 217 -15.95 2.03 -12.13
C ASP A 217 -16.41 0.70 -11.52
N GLU A 218 -17.03 -0.14 -12.36
CA GLU A 218 -17.61 -1.43 -11.96
C GLU A 218 -16.60 -2.37 -11.29
N THR A 219 -15.35 -2.38 -11.77
CA THR A 219 -14.31 -3.24 -11.17
C THR A 219 -13.97 -2.78 -9.76
N PHE A 220 -13.89 -1.47 -9.54
CA PHE A 220 -13.67 -0.89 -8.22
C PHE A 220 -14.85 -1.15 -7.29
N THR A 221 -16.07 -0.78 -7.69
CA THR A 221 -17.27 -0.88 -6.84
C THR A 221 -17.59 -2.33 -6.48
N SER A 222 -17.50 -3.25 -7.44
CA SER A 222 -17.71 -4.68 -7.21
C SER A 222 -16.73 -5.24 -6.17
N LYS A 223 -15.45 -4.85 -6.23
CA LYS A 223 -14.43 -5.29 -5.26
C LYS A 223 -14.54 -4.62 -3.90
N MET A 224 -15.01 -3.38 -3.84
CA MET A 224 -15.28 -2.68 -2.59
C MET A 224 -16.51 -3.26 -1.86
N LYS A 225 -17.42 -3.98 -2.54
CA LYS A 225 -18.59 -4.63 -1.92
C LYS A 225 -18.19 -5.56 -0.78
N ASP A 226 -17.11 -6.34 -0.93
CA ASP A 226 -16.60 -7.24 0.11
C ASP A 226 -16.15 -6.47 1.37
N VAL A 227 -15.51 -5.31 1.18
CA VAL A 227 -15.08 -4.45 2.29
C VAL A 227 -16.30 -3.93 3.05
N MET A 228 -17.30 -3.46 2.32
CA MET A 228 -18.52 -2.90 2.90
C MET A 228 -19.35 -3.98 3.58
N HIS A 229 -19.46 -5.17 3.00
CA HIS A 229 -20.14 -6.30 3.59
C HIS A 229 -19.51 -6.72 4.93
N ASN A 230 -18.17 -6.78 5.01
CA ASN A 230 -17.47 -7.11 6.26
C ASN A 230 -17.72 -6.06 7.35
N ILE A 231 -17.78 -4.78 7.00
CA ILE A 231 -18.10 -3.70 7.95
C ILE A 231 -19.57 -3.74 8.36
N ALA A 232 -20.49 -3.99 7.43
CA ALA A 232 -21.94 -4.04 7.68
C ALA A 232 -22.39 -5.29 8.45
N SER A 233 -21.59 -6.35 8.43
CA SER A 233 -21.86 -7.61 9.15
C SER A 233 -21.21 -7.65 10.54
N ASP A 234 -20.65 -6.54 11.02
CA ASP A 234 -20.04 -6.48 12.34
C ASP A 234 -21.11 -6.60 13.45
N SER A 235 -20.72 -7.12 14.61
CA SER A 235 -21.63 -7.19 15.76
C SER A 235 -21.78 -5.84 16.47
N HIS A 236 -20.86 -4.90 16.26
CA HIS A 236 -20.81 -3.62 16.95
C HIS A 236 -21.43 -2.49 16.11
N CYS A 237 -22.41 -1.80 16.69
CA CYS A 237 -23.13 -0.72 15.98
C CYS A 237 -22.26 0.50 15.65
N ASP A 238 -21.19 0.76 16.39
CA ASP A 238 -20.26 1.86 16.12
C ASP A 238 -19.45 1.61 14.83
N VAL A 239 -19.19 0.36 14.48
CA VAL A 239 -18.62 -0.04 13.18
C VAL A 239 -19.58 0.30 12.04
N HIS A 240 -20.88 0.02 12.18
CA HIS A 240 -21.89 0.35 11.16
C HIS A 240 -22.00 1.85 10.88
N SER A 241 -21.73 2.71 11.87
CA SER A 241 -21.75 4.16 11.66
C SER A 241 -20.71 4.63 10.64
N THR A 242 -19.67 3.83 10.39
CA THR A 242 -18.56 4.14 9.46
C THR A 242 -18.89 3.93 7.97
N ILE A 243 -20.03 3.34 7.64
CA ILE A 243 -20.51 3.25 6.24
C ILE A 243 -21.61 4.26 5.92
N LEU A 244 -22.13 4.95 6.94
CA LEU A 244 -23.14 5.99 6.78
C LEU A 244 -22.53 7.32 6.32
N GLY A 245 -23.37 8.27 5.97
CA GLY A 245 -22.94 9.64 5.69
C GLY A 245 -22.41 10.32 6.96
N ILE A 246 -21.27 11.02 6.88
CA ILE A 246 -20.67 11.71 8.05
C ILE A 246 -21.57 12.85 8.55
N ARG A 247 -22.37 13.44 7.66
CA ARG A 247 -23.29 14.54 7.95
C ARG A 247 -24.56 14.37 7.15
N GLU A 248 -25.63 14.96 7.64
CA GLU A 248 -26.93 14.98 6.97
C GLU A 248 -26.79 15.52 5.54
N GLY A 249 -27.35 14.78 4.57
CA GLY A 249 -27.27 15.10 3.14
C GLY A 249 -25.94 14.80 2.44
N LYS A 250 -24.97 14.14 3.11
CA LYS A 250 -23.76 13.62 2.48
C LYS A 250 -23.85 12.11 2.29
N GLU A 251 -23.64 11.66 1.06
CA GLU A 251 -23.58 10.24 0.73
C GLU A 251 -22.36 9.60 1.41
N GLY A 252 -22.62 8.49 2.10
CA GLY A 252 -21.61 7.56 2.59
C GLY A 252 -21.61 6.29 1.75
N TRP A 253 -20.73 5.34 2.08
CA TRP A 253 -20.62 4.07 1.37
C TRP A 253 -21.94 3.33 1.19
N PHE A 254 -22.80 3.32 2.21
CA PHE A 254 -24.12 2.69 2.15
C PHE A 254 -24.95 3.20 0.96
N HIS A 255 -24.88 4.49 0.64
CA HIS A 255 -25.66 5.11 -0.44
C HIS A 255 -25.20 4.67 -1.84
N LEU A 256 -23.98 4.14 -1.96
CA LEU A 256 -23.45 3.63 -3.23
C LEU A 256 -23.94 2.21 -3.56
N TYR A 257 -24.46 1.48 -2.59
CA TYR A 257 -24.85 0.06 -2.74
C TYR A 257 -26.35 -0.19 -2.56
N ILE A 258 -27.16 0.85 -2.33
CA ILE A 258 -28.63 0.71 -2.28
C ILE A 258 -29.20 0.34 -3.67
N PRO A 259 -30.34 -0.38 -3.73
CA PRO A 259 -30.98 -0.72 -5.01
C PRO A 259 -31.19 0.51 -5.92
N GLY A 260 -30.75 0.40 -7.17
CA GLY A 260 -30.82 1.48 -8.17
C GLY A 260 -29.67 2.51 -8.11
N SER A 261 -28.66 2.29 -7.26
CA SER A 261 -27.43 3.10 -7.22
C SER A 261 -26.27 2.45 -7.97
N ILE A 262 -25.18 3.22 -8.14
CA ILE A 262 -24.06 2.93 -9.05
C ILE A 262 -23.29 1.64 -8.71
N GLY A 263 -23.25 1.23 -7.43
CA GLY A 263 -22.57 0.01 -6.99
C GLY A 263 -23.49 -1.19 -6.75
N CYS A 264 -24.78 -1.07 -7.06
CA CYS A 264 -25.75 -2.15 -6.89
C CYS A 264 -25.88 -2.98 -8.18
N ASP A 265 -25.12 -4.08 -8.25
CA ASP A 265 -25.20 -5.06 -9.35
C ASP A 265 -26.33 -6.10 -9.15
N ASP A 266 -27.17 -5.91 -8.12
CA ASP A 266 -28.19 -6.90 -7.76
C ASP A 266 -29.40 -6.78 -8.71
N GLU A 267 -29.57 -7.76 -9.61
CA GLU A 267 -30.83 -8.02 -10.33
C GLU A 267 -31.93 -8.56 -9.38
N GLY A 268 -32.18 -7.84 -8.28
CA GLY A 268 -33.30 -8.10 -7.37
C GLY A 268 -33.18 -9.33 -6.45
N ASN A 269 -31.97 -9.87 -6.21
CA ASN A 269 -31.83 -11.14 -5.47
C ASN A 269 -31.07 -11.08 -4.13
N SER A 270 -30.73 -9.89 -3.62
CA SER A 270 -29.92 -9.73 -2.41
C SER A 270 -30.58 -8.77 -1.42
N GLY A 271 -31.52 -9.27 -0.62
CA GLY A 271 -32.04 -8.57 0.57
C GLY A 271 -31.05 -8.51 1.74
N GLU A 272 -29.78 -8.85 1.54
CA GLU A 272 -28.78 -9.03 2.60
C GLU A 272 -27.72 -7.92 2.69
N LEU A 273 -27.93 -6.81 1.97
CA LEU A 273 -27.29 -5.52 2.26
C LEU A 273 -28.31 -4.44 2.67
N CYS A 274 -29.54 -4.86 3.00
CA CYS A 274 -30.58 -4.03 3.62
C CYS A 274 -30.66 -4.31 5.12
#